data_AF-A0A150PH48-F1
#
_entry.id   AF-A0A150PH48-F1
#
_cell.length_a   1.000
_cell.length_b   1.000
_cell.length_c   1.000
_cell.angle_alpha   90.00
_cell.angle_beta   90.00
_cell.angle_gamma   90.00
#
_symmetry.space_group_name_H-M   'P 1'
#
loop_
_entity.id
_entity.type
_entity.pdbx_description
1 polymer ?
#
loop_
_entity_poly.entity_id
_entity_poly.type
_entity_poly.pdbx_seq_one_letter_code
_entity_poly.pdbx_strand_id
1 'polypeptide(L)'
;RRARGDDRSALFDTWGDYLAAIGLPDHSLDLPRGTQTNALMMAAFERLGIALCDRALEHDLKAGEPVPIERRLIFAFDLPREDLDEAAFAPRFDVLHRTFLSYPARLAPPDRQGKFFALYKGTVARHRAKGAPRSRFTPAEAGWAAVCYGLVRHPEFVLY
;
A
#
# COMPACT_ATOMS: atom_id res chain seq x y z
N ARG A 1 3.17 -5.24 39.39
CA ARG A 1 2.90 -6.51 38.66
C ARG A 1 3.63 -6.43 37.33
N ARG A 2 4.53 -7.37 37.02
CA ARG A 2 5.26 -7.42 35.73
C ARG A 2 4.28 -7.67 34.58
N ALA A 3 4.54 -7.06 33.43
CA ALA A 3 3.88 -7.37 32.17
C ALA A 3 4.11 -8.85 31.83
N ARG A 4 3.07 -9.68 32.01
CA ARG A 4 3.05 -11.05 31.50
C ARG A 4 2.76 -10.96 30.01
N GLY A 5 3.70 -11.45 29.21
CA GLY A 5 3.37 -11.99 27.91
C GLY A 5 3.46 -13.50 28.03
N ASP A 6 2.66 -14.21 27.24
CA ASP A 6 2.81 -15.65 27.04
C ASP A 6 2.26 -15.98 25.64
N ASP A 7 2.67 -15.24 24.60
CA ASP A 7 3.74 -15.79 23.76
C ASP A 7 4.52 -14.78 22.87
N ARG A 8 4.29 -13.46 22.95
CA ARG A 8 5.17 -12.38 22.44
C ARG A 8 5.95 -12.68 21.13
N SER A 9 5.27 -12.89 20.01
CA SER A 9 5.93 -12.79 18.69
C SER A 9 5.45 -11.63 17.82
N ALA A 10 4.37 -10.92 18.20
CA ALA A 10 3.93 -9.72 17.52
C ALA A 10 3.71 -8.57 18.52
N LEU A 11 4.30 -7.41 18.22
CA LEU A 11 3.81 -6.16 18.77
C LEU A 11 2.43 -5.94 18.14
N PHE A 12 1.43 -5.67 18.98
CA PHE A 12 0.04 -5.32 18.62
C PHE A 12 -0.94 -6.48 18.31
N ASP A 13 -1.07 -7.45 19.21
CA ASP A 13 -1.98 -8.59 19.00
C ASP A 13 -3.43 -8.39 19.49
N THR A 14 -3.75 -7.32 20.23
CA THR A 14 -5.13 -7.09 20.66
C THR A 14 -5.68 -5.73 20.22
N TRP A 15 -6.93 -5.73 19.76
CA TRP A 15 -7.66 -4.53 19.34
C TRP A 15 -7.68 -3.44 20.43
N GLY A 16 -7.67 -3.84 21.72
CA GLY A 16 -7.61 -2.91 22.86
C GLY A 16 -6.30 -2.12 22.94
N ASP A 17 -5.16 -2.75 22.63
CA ASP A 17 -3.85 -2.09 22.63
C ASP A 17 -3.77 -1.00 21.54
N TYR A 18 -4.47 -1.20 20.42
CA TYR A 18 -4.60 -0.21 19.35
C TYR A 18 -5.45 0.99 19.75
N LEU A 19 -6.58 0.77 20.43
CA LEU A 19 -7.49 1.84 20.87
C LEU A 19 -6.82 2.77 21.91
N ALA A 20 -6.03 2.20 22.82
CA ALA A 20 -5.28 2.95 23.83
C ALA A 20 -4.18 3.82 23.21
N ALA A 21 -3.46 3.32 22.20
CA ALA A 21 -2.36 4.03 21.55
C ALA A 21 -2.81 5.25 20.73
N ILE A 22 -4.06 5.26 20.25
CA ILE A 22 -4.65 6.34 19.44
C ILE A 22 -5.54 7.30 20.26
N GLY A 23 -5.50 7.19 21.60
CA GLY A 23 -6.21 8.09 22.50
C GLY A 23 -7.73 7.95 22.46
N LEU A 24 -8.23 6.81 21.98
CA LEU A 24 -9.63 6.43 22.13
C LEU A 24 -9.82 5.74 23.47
N PRO A 25 -10.92 6.00 24.19
CA PRO A 25 -11.18 5.33 25.45
C PRO A 25 -11.35 3.84 25.16
N ASP A 26 -10.49 3.02 25.76
CA ASP A 26 -10.91 1.69 26.13
C ASP A 26 -12.04 1.88 27.16
N HIS A 27 -13.22 1.33 26.90
CA HIS A 27 -14.36 1.48 27.82
C HIS A 27 -14.10 0.85 29.20
N SER A 28 -12.95 0.18 29.38
CA SER A 28 -12.42 -0.23 30.67
C SER A 28 -11.78 0.91 31.50
N LEU A 29 -11.35 2.01 30.87
CA LEU A 29 -10.71 3.18 31.50
C LEU A 29 -11.01 4.48 30.73
N ASP A 30 -11.92 5.30 31.27
CA ASP A 30 -12.28 6.62 30.74
C ASP A 30 -11.11 7.61 30.85
N LEU A 31 -10.54 8.03 29.72
CA LEU A 31 -9.56 9.12 29.65
C LEU A 31 -10.10 10.28 28.77
N PRO A 32 -9.90 11.56 29.16
CA PRO A 32 -10.46 12.70 28.43
C PRO A 32 -9.84 12.85 27.03
N ARG A 33 -10.69 13.01 26.01
CA ARG A 33 -10.26 13.23 24.61
C ARG A 33 -9.66 14.64 24.43
N GLY A 34 -8.44 14.72 23.89
CA GLY A 34 -7.82 15.98 23.46
C GLY A 34 -8.48 16.55 22.19
N THR A 35 -8.46 17.88 22.04
CA THR A 35 -9.17 18.61 20.98
C THR A 35 -8.55 18.54 19.57
N GLN A 36 -7.58 17.63 19.33
CA GLN A 36 -6.84 17.51 18.06
C GLN A 36 -6.76 16.07 17.49
N THR A 37 -7.50 15.12 18.04
CA THR A 37 -7.32 13.68 17.74
C THR A 37 -7.73 13.26 16.32
N ASN A 38 -8.60 14.01 15.62
CA ASN A 38 -9.14 13.59 14.31
C ASN A 38 -8.10 13.60 13.16
N ALA A 39 -7.22 14.60 13.10
CA ALA A 39 -6.22 14.67 12.02
C ALA A 39 -5.12 13.62 12.20
N LEU A 40 -4.71 13.37 13.45
CA LEU A 40 -3.74 12.34 13.78
C LEU A 40 -4.31 10.93 13.54
N MET A 41 -5.59 10.71 13.85
CA MET A 41 -6.32 9.47 13.57
C MET A 41 -6.46 9.19 12.08
N MET A 42 -6.85 10.17 11.27
CA MET A 42 -6.95 10.01 9.81
C MET A 42 -5.57 9.78 9.19
N ALA A 43 -4.55 10.53 9.63
CA ALA A 43 -3.18 10.30 9.21
C ALA A 43 -2.64 8.94 9.69
N ALA A 44 -3.07 8.45 10.85
CA ALA A 44 -2.72 7.15 11.38
C ALA A 44 -3.41 6.04 10.57
N PHE A 45 -4.70 6.13 10.25
CA PHE A 45 -5.36 5.18 9.36
C PHE A 45 -4.76 5.16 7.95
N GLU A 46 -4.41 6.33 7.41
CA GLU A 46 -3.70 6.40 6.13
C GLU A 46 -2.33 5.69 6.25
N ARG A 47 -1.49 6.07 7.24
CA ARG A 47 -0.13 5.53 7.40
C ARG A 47 -0.08 4.06 7.82
N LEU A 48 -0.94 3.63 8.73
CA LEU A 48 -1.08 2.22 9.14
C LEU A 48 -1.69 1.40 8.02
N GLY A 49 -2.71 1.92 7.33
CA GLY A 49 -3.27 1.29 6.13
C GLY A 49 -2.21 1.07 5.07
N ILE A 50 -1.38 2.09 4.79
CA ILE A 50 -0.22 1.99 3.89
C ILE A 50 0.76 0.92 4.38
N ALA A 51 1.14 0.92 5.66
CA ALA A 51 2.09 -0.05 6.18
C ALA A 51 1.56 -1.50 6.11
N LEU A 52 0.27 -1.71 6.36
CA LEU A 52 -0.40 -3.01 6.23
C LEU A 52 -0.49 -3.44 4.76
N CYS A 53 -0.82 -2.50 3.86
CA CYS A 53 -0.78 -2.73 2.42
C CYS A 53 0.62 -3.13 1.97
N ASP A 54 1.67 -2.41 2.37
CA ASP A 54 3.08 -2.73 2.06
C ASP A 54 3.45 -4.14 2.54
N ARG A 55 3.00 -4.51 3.73
CA ARG A 55 3.29 -5.82 4.30
C ARG A 55 2.57 -6.95 3.57
N ALA A 56 1.29 -6.76 3.24
CA ALA A 56 0.51 -7.71 2.42
C ALA A 56 1.13 -7.84 1.02
N LEU A 57 1.54 -6.73 0.44
CA LEU A 57 2.22 -6.65 -0.85
C LEU A 57 3.53 -7.43 -0.87
N GLU A 58 4.36 -7.22 0.14
CA GLU A 58 5.61 -7.95 0.33
C GLU A 58 5.36 -9.45 0.43
N HIS A 59 4.35 -9.84 1.21
CA HIS A 59 4.00 -11.24 1.39
C HIS A 59 3.54 -11.89 0.08
N ASP A 60 2.63 -11.26 -0.65
CA ASP A 60 2.10 -11.78 -1.92
C ASP A 60 3.19 -11.95 -2.98
N LEU A 61 4.13 -11.00 -3.06
CA LEU A 61 5.20 -11.03 -4.04
C LEU A 61 6.35 -11.98 -3.69
N LYS A 62 6.58 -12.22 -2.41
CA LYS A 62 7.73 -13.00 -1.92
C LYS A 62 7.36 -14.34 -1.31
N ALA A 63 6.10 -14.74 -1.40
CA ALA A 63 5.67 -16.04 -0.94
C ALA A 63 6.54 -17.14 -1.57
N GLY A 64 6.96 -18.11 -0.75
CA GLY A 64 7.80 -19.23 -1.21
C GLY A 64 7.12 -20.02 -2.32
N GLU A 65 5.79 -20.12 -2.27
CA GLU A 65 4.94 -20.49 -3.40
C GLU A 65 4.28 -19.22 -3.94
N PRO A 66 4.46 -18.88 -5.24
CA PRO A 66 3.85 -17.69 -5.80
C PRO A 66 2.33 -17.70 -5.65
N VAL A 67 1.77 -16.63 -5.06
CA VAL A 67 0.32 -16.47 -5.00
C VAL A 67 -0.21 -16.38 -6.45
N PRO A 68 -1.18 -17.20 -6.86
CA PRO A 68 -1.79 -17.11 -8.20
C PRO A 68 -2.38 -15.73 -8.45
N ILE A 69 -2.25 -15.20 -9.67
CA ILE A 69 -2.62 -13.80 -9.98
C ILE A 69 -4.09 -13.52 -9.68
N GLU A 70 -4.98 -14.46 -9.97
CA GLU A 70 -6.41 -14.39 -9.68
C GLU A 70 -6.75 -14.35 -8.18
N ARG A 71 -5.77 -14.64 -7.31
CA ARG A 71 -5.90 -14.54 -5.86
C ARG A 71 -5.20 -13.31 -5.28
N ARG A 72 -4.45 -12.56 -6.09
CA ARG A 72 -3.79 -11.32 -5.64
C ARG A 72 -4.78 -10.17 -5.67
N LEU A 73 -4.97 -9.52 -4.52
CA LEU A 73 -5.88 -8.38 -4.41
C LEU A 73 -5.25 -7.08 -4.94
N ILE A 74 -3.94 -6.89 -4.72
CA ILE A 74 -3.25 -5.64 -5.04
C ILE A 74 -2.53 -5.72 -6.40
N PHE A 75 -1.99 -6.90 -6.76
CA PHE A 75 -1.24 -7.11 -8.00
C PHE A 75 -1.89 -8.17 -8.89
N ALA A 76 -3.10 -7.88 -9.35
CA ALA A 76 -3.89 -8.76 -10.21
C ALA A 76 -3.42 -8.77 -11.68
N PHE A 77 -2.11 -8.71 -11.95
CA PHE A 77 -1.53 -8.73 -13.29
C PHE A 77 -0.15 -9.41 -13.30
N ASP A 78 0.33 -9.74 -14.50
CA ASP A 78 1.67 -10.32 -14.69
C ASP A 78 2.77 -9.29 -14.42
N LEU A 79 3.50 -9.45 -13.32
CA LEU A 79 4.68 -8.64 -13.07
C LEU A 79 5.77 -8.90 -14.12
N PRO A 80 6.30 -7.86 -14.77
CA PRO A 80 7.38 -8.02 -15.73
C PRO A 80 8.68 -8.45 -15.04
N ARG A 81 9.48 -9.26 -15.74
CA ARG A 81 10.84 -9.61 -15.29
C ARG A 81 11.89 -8.57 -15.70
N GLU A 82 11.56 -7.76 -16.70
CA GLU A 82 12.44 -6.76 -17.29
C GLU A 82 11.85 -5.36 -17.19
N ASP A 83 12.65 -4.37 -17.60
CA ASP A 83 12.18 -2.99 -17.65
C ASP A 83 11.05 -2.81 -18.66
N LEU A 84 10.02 -2.09 -18.23
CA LEU A 84 8.88 -1.76 -19.07
C LEU A 84 9.13 -0.48 -19.86
N ASP A 85 8.75 -0.55 -21.13
CA ASP A 85 8.35 0.61 -21.92
C ASP A 85 6.86 0.93 -21.69
N GLU A 86 6.38 2.01 -22.31
CA GLU A 86 5.00 2.45 -22.12
C GLU A 86 3.99 1.46 -22.69
N ALA A 87 4.31 0.83 -23.83
CA ALA A 87 3.46 -0.13 -24.50
C ALA A 87 3.21 -1.37 -23.62
N ALA A 88 4.24 -1.86 -22.94
CA ALA A 88 4.13 -2.98 -22.02
C ALA A 88 3.53 -2.58 -20.66
N PHE A 89 3.62 -1.30 -20.26
CA PHE A 89 3.01 -0.77 -19.03
C PHE A 89 1.49 -0.65 -19.15
N ALA A 90 1.00 -0.09 -20.25
CA ALA A 90 -0.41 0.26 -20.47
C ALA A 90 -1.42 -0.85 -20.11
N PRO A 91 -1.31 -2.09 -20.62
CA PRO A 91 -2.31 -3.13 -20.33
C PRO A 91 -2.32 -3.54 -18.85
N ARG A 92 -1.17 -3.50 -18.17
CA ARG A 92 -1.07 -3.83 -16.73
C ARG A 92 -1.66 -2.72 -15.87
N PHE A 93 -1.43 -1.47 -16.27
CA PHE A 93 -2.04 -0.32 -15.63
C PHE A 93 -3.57 -0.33 -15.79
N ASP A 94 -4.12 -0.70 -16.95
CA ASP A 94 -5.58 -0.79 -17.14
C ASP A 94 -6.23 -1.80 -16.18
N VAL A 95 -5.56 -2.92 -15.91
CA VAL A 95 -6.05 -3.91 -14.92
C VAL A 95 -6.13 -3.27 -13.53
N LEU A 96 -5.04 -2.64 -13.07
CA LEU A 96 -5.04 -1.96 -11.77
C LEU A 96 -6.06 -0.83 -11.69
N HIS A 97 -6.18 -0.05 -12.75
CA HIS A 97 -7.13 1.04 -12.82
C HIS A 97 -8.57 0.55 -12.63
N ARG A 98 -8.93 -0.59 -13.25
CA ARG A 98 -10.24 -1.25 -13.02
C ARG A 98 -10.37 -1.82 -11.62
N THR A 99 -9.31 -2.41 -11.07
CA THR A 99 -9.34 -2.98 -9.73
C THR A 99 -9.57 -1.91 -8.66
N PHE A 100 -8.89 -0.77 -8.76
CA PHE A 100 -8.94 0.28 -7.73
C PHE A 100 -10.04 1.31 -7.97
N LEU A 101 -10.34 1.65 -9.22
CA LEU A 101 -11.28 2.72 -9.56
C LEU A 101 -12.53 2.20 -10.30
N SER A 102 -12.68 0.88 -10.46
CA SER A 102 -13.86 0.23 -11.05
C SER A 102 -14.17 0.58 -12.51
N TYR A 103 -13.24 1.23 -13.24
CA TYR A 103 -13.41 1.55 -14.66
C TYR A 103 -12.08 1.51 -15.45
N PRO A 104 -12.11 1.34 -16.79
CA PRO A 104 -10.89 1.26 -17.61
C PRO A 104 -10.13 2.59 -17.73
N ALA A 105 -8.80 2.53 -17.76
CA ALA A 105 -7.92 3.69 -17.79
C ALA A 105 -8.17 4.62 -18.99
N ARG A 106 -8.68 4.11 -20.11
CA ARG A 106 -9.03 4.91 -21.30
C ARG A 106 -10.16 5.92 -21.08
N LEU A 107 -10.98 5.74 -20.04
CA LEU A 107 -12.07 6.67 -19.70
C LEU A 107 -11.62 7.72 -18.67
N ALA A 108 -10.40 7.61 -18.16
CA ALA A 108 -9.85 8.58 -17.24
C ALA A 108 -9.60 9.93 -17.93
N PRO A 109 -9.54 11.04 -17.17
CA PRO A 109 -8.96 12.29 -17.63
C PRO A 109 -7.66 12.09 -18.43
N PRO A 110 -7.42 12.93 -19.46
CA PRO A 110 -6.27 12.80 -20.34
C PRO A 110 -4.95 12.65 -19.60
N ASP A 111 -4.03 11.88 -20.18
CA ASP A 111 -2.66 11.66 -19.69
C ASP A 111 -2.55 10.93 -18.33
N ARG A 112 -3.62 10.26 -17.86
CA ARG A 112 -3.52 9.45 -16.64
C ARG A 112 -2.44 8.36 -16.74
N GLN A 113 -2.46 7.59 -17.82
CA GLN A 113 -1.48 6.53 -18.04
C GLN A 113 -0.05 7.07 -18.06
N GLY A 114 0.20 8.18 -18.77
CA GLY A 114 1.52 8.79 -18.88
C GLY A 114 2.06 9.22 -17.51
N LYS A 115 1.22 9.85 -16.67
CA LYS A 115 1.58 10.23 -15.30
C LYS A 115 1.95 9.03 -14.42
N PHE A 116 1.16 7.96 -14.47
CA PHE A 116 1.44 6.75 -13.70
C PHE A 116 2.66 5.99 -14.24
N PHE A 117 2.90 6.02 -15.55
CA PHE A 117 4.12 5.46 -16.14
C PHE A 117 5.37 6.26 -15.71
N ALA A 118 5.29 7.59 -15.68
CA ALA A 118 6.35 8.44 -15.15
C ALA A 118 6.63 8.16 -13.67
N LEU A 119 5.58 7.95 -12.86
CA LEU A 119 5.71 7.53 -11.45
C LEU A 119 6.43 6.19 -11.33
N TYR A 120 6.07 5.20 -12.16
CA TYR A 120 6.73 3.90 -12.21
C TYR A 120 8.23 4.06 -12.52
N LYS A 121 8.57 4.70 -13.65
CA LYS A 121 9.97 4.89 -14.09
C LYS A 121 10.79 5.68 -13.07
N GLY A 122 10.22 6.75 -12.51
CA GLY A 122 10.87 7.57 -11.49
C GLY A 122 11.14 6.80 -10.20
N THR A 123 10.26 5.87 -9.83
CA THR A 123 10.46 5.00 -8.66
C THR A 123 11.54 3.95 -8.92
N VAL A 124 11.49 3.28 -10.06
CA VAL A 124 12.53 2.32 -10.47
C VAL A 124 13.91 2.97 -10.49
N ALA A 125 14.03 4.17 -11.08
CA ALA A 125 15.30 4.90 -11.14
C ALA A 125 15.84 5.25 -9.75
N ARG A 126 14.99 5.73 -8.83
CA ARG A 126 15.39 6.03 -7.45
C ARG A 126 15.84 4.79 -6.68
N HIS A 127 15.18 3.65 -6.89
CA HIS A 127 15.58 2.38 -6.26
C HIS A 127 16.90 1.82 -6.81
N ARG A 128 17.28 2.17 -8.04
CA ARG A 128 18.56 1.78 -8.64
C ARG A 128 19.70 2.72 -8.32
N ALA A 129 19.42 3.91 -7.82
CA ALA A 129 20.44 4.92 -7.55
C ALA A 129 21.50 4.39 -6.56
N LYS A 130 22.76 4.73 -6.81
CA LYS A 130 23.86 4.35 -5.92
C LYS A 130 23.62 4.95 -4.54
N GLY A 131 23.64 4.10 -3.50
CA GLY A 131 23.36 4.52 -2.13
C GLY A 131 21.87 4.61 -1.78
N ALA A 132 20.96 4.14 -2.65
CA ALA A 132 19.55 4.02 -2.32
C ALA A 132 19.34 3.16 -1.06
N PRO A 133 18.35 3.50 -0.20
CA PRO A 133 18.00 2.69 0.96
C PRO A 133 17.71 1.24 0.56
N ARG A 134 18.13 0.29 1.38
CA ARG A 134 17.81 -1.12 1.17
C ARG A 134 16.30 -1.30 1.23
N SER A 135 15.72 -1.80 0.14
CA SER A 135 14.32 -2.18 0.06
C SER A 135 14.21 -3.69 0.10
N ARG A 136 13.08 -4.18 0.60
CA ARG A 136 12.72 -5.58 0.40
C ARG A 136 12.26 -5.81 -1.05
N PHE A 137 11.67 -4.83 -1.71
CA PHE A 137 11.27 -4.95 -3.11
C PHE A 137 12.45 -4.82 -4.08
N THR A 138 12.40 -5.56 -5.17
CA THR A 138 13.19 -5.22 -6.37
C THR A 138 12.77 -3.85 -6.92
N PRO A 139 13.60 -3.19 -7.75
CA PRO A 139 13.21 -1.90 -8.32
C PRO A 139 11.88 -1.93 -9.09
N ALA A 140 11.60 -3.00 -9.84
CA ALA A 140 10.37 -3.15 -10.60
C ALA A 140 9.15 -3.36 -9.69
N GLU A 141 9.28 -4.21 -8.66
CA GLU A 141 8.25 -4.40 -7.64
C GLU A 141 7.94 -3.09 -6.91
N ALA A 142 8.97 -2.31 -6.55
CA ALA A 142 8.80 -1.01 -5.94
C ALA A 142 8.10 -0.01 -6.86
N GLY A 143 8.40 -0.06 -8.17
CA GLY A 143 7.71 0.73 -9.18
C GLY A 143 6.21 0.42 -9.23
N TRP A 144 5.83 -0.85 -9.26
CA TRP A 144 4.43 -1.27 -9.27
C TRP A 144 3.73 -1.00 -7.94
N ALA A 145 4.42 -1.19 -6.81
CA ALA A 145 3.92 -0.80 -5.49
C ALA A 145 3.55 0.69 -5.47
N ALA A 146 4.43 1.55 -5.99
CA ALA A 146 4.17 2.99 -6.07
C ALA A 146 2.96 3.33 -6.96
N VAL A 147 2.74 2.61 -8.06
CA VAL A 147 1.55 2.77 -8.91
C VAL A 147 0.28 2.41 -8.13
N CYS A 148 0.25 1.27 -7.42
CA CYS A 148 -0.88 0.89 -6.58
C CYS A 148 -1.14 1.95 -5.49
N TYR A 149 -0.10 2.46 -4.83
CA TYR A 149 -0.25 3.56 -3.87
C TYR A 149 -0.83 4.83 -4.48
N GLY A 150 -0.37 5.20 -5.67
CA GLY A 150 -0.91 6.35 -6.38
C GLY A 150 -2.39 6.20 -6.70
N LEU A 151 -2.86 4.97 -6.98
CA LEU A 151 -4.28 4.67 -7.23
C LEU A 151 -5.10 4.68 -5.94
N VAL A 152 -4.62 4.05 -4.86
CA VAL A 152 -5.31 4.03 -3.55
C VAL A 152 -5.47 5.44 -2.97
N ARG A 153 -4.48 6.31 -3.18
CA ARG A 153 -4.53 7.71 -2.74
C ARG A 153 -5.12 8.66 -3.79
N HIS A 154 -5.52 8.15 -4.94
CA HIS A 154 -6.11 8.99 -5.97
C HIS A 154 -7.44 9.54 -5.42
N PRO A 155 -7.74 10.84 -5.56
CA PRO A 155 -8.99 11.41 -5.05
C PRO A 155 -10.25 10.73 -5.59
N GLU A 156 -10.18 10.12 -6.78
CA GLU A 156 -11.31 9.35 -7.33
C GLU A 156 -11.57 8.03 -6.57
N PHE A 157 -10.61 7.52 -5.80
CA PHE A 157 -10.79 6.30 -5.01
C PHE A 157 -11.88 6.45 -3.96
N VAL A 158 -12.12 7.66 -3.45
CA VAL A 158 -13.20 7.91 -2.47
C VAL A 158 -14.57 8.15 -3.13
N LEU A 159 -14.63 8.13 -4.46
CA LEU A 159 -15.88 8.33 -5.23
C LEU A 159 -16.57 7.02 -5.61
N TYR A 160 -15.92 5.88 -5.35
CA TYR A 160 -16.35 4.53 -5.71
C TYR A 160 -16.14 3.55 -4.55
#